data_AF-A0A1A9WZA9-F1
#
_entry.id   AF-A0A1A9WZA9-F1
#
_cell.length_a   1.000
_cell.length_b   1.000
_cell.length_c   1.000
_cell.angle_alpha   90.00
_cell.angle_beta   90.00
_cell.angle_gamma   90.00
#
_symmetry.space_group_name_H-M   'P 1'
#
loop_
_entity.id
_entity.type
_entity.pdbx_description
1 polymer ?
#
loop_
_entity_poly.entity_id
_entity_poly.type
_entity_poly.pdbx_seq_one_letter_code
_entity_poly.pdbx_strand_id
1 'polypeptide(L)'
;VRALLPNTDHYITYEGSTTHPGCWESTVWIIINKPIYITKQELYQLRRLMQGSETTPKAPLGNNARPVQNLHHRTVRTNIDFKRNKNQNVCPTMYKDMYYRANRWSPDTGLLIR
;
A
#
# COMPACT_ATOMS: atom_id res chain seq x y z
N VAL A 1 14.50 8.56 -11.60
CA VAL A 1 13.20 8.14 -11.01
C VAL A 1 13.18 8.18 -9.47
N ARG A 2 14.28 7.88 -8.75
CA ARG A 2 14.32 7.94 -7.26
C ARG A 2 14.01 9.32 -6.63
N ALA A 3 14.08 10.42 -7.38
CA ALA A 3 13.87 11.77 -6.85
C ALA A 3 12.42 12.06 -6.39
N LEU A 4 11.43 11.30 -6.87
CA LEU A 4 10.02 11.47 -6.48
C LEU A 4 9.57 10.52 -5.37
N LEU A 5 10.48 9.69 -4.85
CA LEU A 5 10.19 8.80 -3.73
C LEU A 5 10.71 9.42 -2.43
N PRO A 6 9.92 9.42 -1.36
CA PRO A 6 10.36 9.90 -0.05
C PRO A 6 11.41 8.94 0.53
N ASN A 7 12.26 9.44 1.42
CA ASN A 7 13.20 8.60 2.17
C ASN A 7 12.46 7.87 3.32
N THR A 8 11.73 6.81 2.99
CA THR A 8 11.14 5.83 3.92
C THR A 8 10.80 4.54 3.18
N ASP A 9 10.92 3.41 3.88
CA ASP A 9 10.45 2.12 3.39
C ASP A 9 9.05 1.79 3.92
N HIS A 10 8.43 2.67 4.71
CA HIS A 10 7.14 2.43 5.32
C HIS A 10 6.00 2.61 4.32
N TYR A 11 5.15 1.59 4.19
CA TYR A 11 4.00 1.60 3.29
C TYR A 11 2.81 0.83 3.86
N ILE A 12 1.64 1.16 3.31
CA ILE A 12 0.36 0.49 3.53
C ILE A 12 -0.07 -0.11 2.20
N THR A 13 -0.64 -1.31 2.22
CA THR A 13 -1.11 -2.00 1.01
C THR A 13 -2.47 -2.65 1.20
N TYR A 14 -3.29 -2.60 0.16
CA TYR A 14 -4.63 -3.18 0.11
C TYR A 14 -5.06 -3.46 -1.32
N GLU A 15 -5.99 -4.39 -1.51
CA GLU A 15 -6.62 -4.67 -2.79
C GLU A 15 -7.76 -3.68 -3.05
N GLY A 16 -7.81 -3.13 -4.26
CA GLY A 16 -8.80 -2.13 -4.62
C GLY A 16 -9.00 -2.01 -6.12
N SER A 17 -9.61 -0.88 -6.50
CA SER A 17 -9.94 -0.59 -7.89
C SER A 17 -9.11 0.55 -8.47
N THR A 18 -9.17 0.69 -9.79
CA THR A 18 -8.71 1.90 -10.47
C THR A 18 -9.53 3.12 -10.04
N THR A 19 -8.89 4.29 -9.95
CA THR A 19 -9.54 5.57 -9.56
C THR A 19 -10.00 6.40 -10.75
N HIS A 20 -10.03 5.81 -11.94
CA HIS A 20 -10.51 6.39 -13.19
C HIS A 20 -11.69 5.55 -13.72
N PRO A 21 -12.57 6.11 -14.58
CA PRO A 21 -13.61 5.37 -15.28
C PRO A 21 -13.24 3.93 -15.66
N GLY A 22 -14.19 3.02 -15.43
CA GLY A 22 -13.98 1.57 -15.49
C GLY A 22 -13.93 0.93 -14.11
N CYS A 23 -13.33 1.60 -13.11
CA CYS A 23 -13.36 1.21 -11.69
C CYS A 23 -13.02 -0.27 -11.42
N TRP A 24 -12.20 -0.89 -12.26
CA TRP A 24 -11.88 -2.32 -12.21
C TRP A 24 -11.17 -2.69 -10.92
N GLU A 25 -11.63 -3.75 -10.24
CA GLU A 25 -11.05 -4.29 -9.00
C GLU A 25 -9.81 -5.15 -9.27
N SER A 26 -8.85 -4.59 -10.00
CA SER A 26 -7.64 -5.30 -10.45
C SER A 26 -6.34 -4.67 -9.92
N THR A 27 -6.42 -3.81 -8.89
CA THR A 27 -5.29 -3.03 -8.42
C THR A 27 -4.89 -3.40 -7.00
N VAL A 28 -3.61 -3.72 -6.79
CA VAL A 28 -3.00 -3.76 -5.45
C VAL A 28 -2.34 -2.42 -5.19
N TRP A 29 -2.86 -1.66 -4.23
CA TRP A 29 -2.35 -0.35 -3.88
C TRP A 29 -1.15 -0.46 -2.95
N ILE A 30 -0.14 0.38 -3.17
CA ILE A 30 0.99 0.59 -2.24
C ILE A 30 1.05 2.08 -1.95
N ILE A 31 0.72 2.47 -0.73
CA ILE A 31 0.69 3.86 -0.26
C ILE A 31 1.87 4.06 0.68
N ILE A 32 2.82 4.91 0.28
CA ILE A 32 4.00 5.21 1.09
C ILE A 32 3.60 6.16 2.25
N ASN A 33 4.04 5.85 3.46
CA ASN A 33 3.63 6.53 4.70
C ASN A 33 4.36 7.86 4.96
N LYS A 34 5.01 8.43 3.94
CA LYS A 34 5.70 9.73 4.03
C LYS A 34 5.40 10.52 2.76
N PRO A 35 4.90 11.76 2.88
CA PRO A 35 4.69 12.60 1.71
C PRO A 35 6.03 13.12 1.15
N ILE A 36 6.02 13.46 -0.13
CA ILE A 36 7.03 14.35 -0.72
C ILE A 36 6.54 15.80 -0.62
N TYR A 37 7.47 16.72 -0.41
CA TYR A 37 7.17 18.15 -0.32
C TYR A 37 7.55 18.83 -1.63
N ILE A 38 6.67 19.73 -2.09
CA ILE A 38 6.89 20.59 -3.24
C ILE A 38 6.70 22.04 -2.82
N THR A 39 7.35 22.96 -3.53
CA THR A 39 7.23 24.39 -3.31
C THR A 39 5.86 24.90 -3.76
N LYS A 40 5.47 26.08 -3.26
CA LYS A 40 4.23 26.75 -3.69
C LYS A 40 4.23 27.06 -5.19
N GLN A 41 5.39 27.37 -5.76
CA GLN A 41 5.54 27.71 -7.17
C GLN A 41 5.28 26.49 -8.06
N GLU A 42 5.85 25.33 -7.71
CA GLU A 42 5.60 24.07 -8.43
C GLU A 42 4.12 23.67 -8.37
N LEU A 43 3.50 23.77 -7.18
CA LEU A 43 2.08 23.50 -7.03
C LEU A 43 1.21 24.46 -7.85
N TYR A 44 1.61 25.73 -7.95
CA TYR A 44 0.90 26.71 -8.78
C TYR A 44 0.95 26.33 -10.26
N GLN A 45 2.10 25.87 -10.77
CA GLN A 45 2.18 25.41 -12.16
C GLN A 45 1.28 24.21 -12.44
N LEU A 46 1.18 23.24 -11.51
CA LEU A 46 0.25 22.11 -11.65
C LEU A 46 -1.21 22.56 -11.73
N ARG A 47 -1.60 23.60 -10.98
CA ARG A 47 -2.96 24.14 -10.99
C ARG A 47 -3.32 24.98 -12.23
N ARG A 48 -2.33 25.31 -13.07
CA ARG A 48 -2.55 26.03 -14.34
C ARG A 48 -2.90 25.10 -15.50
N LEU A 49 -2.84 23.78 -15.29
CA LEU A 49 -3.17 22.80 -16.32
C LEU A 49 -4.65 22.90 -16.71
N MET A 50 -4.94 22.62 -17.99
CA MET A 50 -6.27 22.67 -18.58
C MET A 50 -6.70 21.28 -19.04
N GLN A 51 -8.00 21.03 -19.06
CA GLN A 51 -8.60 19.85 -19.69
C GLN A 51 -8.74 20.07 -21.20
N GLY A 52 -8.52 19.04 -22.00
CA GLY A 52 -8.61 19.11 -23.46
C GLY A 52 -7.26 19.35 -24.14
N SER A 53 -7.30 19.54 -25.46
CA SER A 53 -6.11 19.86 -26.26
C SER A 53 -5.82 21.36 -26.22
N GLU A 54 -4.61 21.75 -26.63
CA GLU A 54 -4.23 23.16 -26.79
C GLU A 54 -5.17 23.92 -27.75
N THR A 55 -5.65 23.25 -28.80
CA THR A 55 -6.57 23.81 -29.79
C THR A 55 -8.00 23.96 -29.29
N THR A 56 -8.39 23.19 -28.27
CA THR A 56 -9.76 23.18 -27.72
C THR A 56 -9.73 23.03 -26.19
N PRO A 57 -9.25 24.06 -25.46
CA PRO A 57 -9.23 24.02 -24.01
C PRO A 57 -10.66 24.04 -23.48
N LYS A 58 -10.93 23.18 -22.50
CA LYS A 58 -12.23 23.09 -21.82
C LYS A 58 -12.18 23.86 -20.50
N ALA A 59 -12.12 23.15 -19.38
CA ALA A 59 -12.05 23.73 -18.05
C ALA A 59 -10.64 23.58 -17.46
N PRO A 60 -10.26 24.39 -16.46
CA PRO A 60 -9.09 24.13 -15.64
C PRO A 60 -9.09 22.70 -15.06
N LEU A 61 -7.93 22.07 -15.01
CA LEU A 61 -7.74 20.74 -14.42
C LEU A 61 -7.66 20.88 -12.90
N GLY A 62 -8.82 21.05 -12.26
CA GLY A 62 -8.98 21.09 -10.82
C GLY A 62 -9.76 19.88 -10.29
N ASN A 63 -9.57 19.56 -9.00
CA ASN A 63 -10.34 18.54 -8.27
C ASN A 63 -10.38 17.17 -8.96
N ASN A 64 -9.31 16.80 -9.66
CA ASN A 64 -9.17 15.56 -10.42
C ASN A 64 -8.84 14.35 -9.51
N ALA A 65 -9.56 14.22 -8.39
CA ALA A 65 -9.39 13.15 -7.42
C ALA A 65 -10.74 12.48 -7.14
N ARG A 66 -10.72 11.15 -7.04
CA ARG A 66 -11.90 10.36 -6.66
C ARG A 66 -12.17 10.54 -5.14
N PRO A 67 -13.42 10.70 -4.70
CA PRO A 67 -13.76 10.75 -3.28
C PRO A 67 -13.38 9.47 -2.54
N VAL A 68 -13.15 9.59 -1.23
CA VAL A 68 -12.89 8.43 -0.35
C VAL A 68 -14.03 7.43 -0.48
N GLN A 69 -13.67 6.15 -0.60
CA GLN A 69 -14.62 5.04 -0.70
C GLN A 69 -14.58 4.21 0.57
N ASN A 70 -15.68 3.53 0.87
CA ASN A 70 -15.79 2.64 2.01
C ASN A 70 -14.79 1.48 1.93
N LEU A 71 -14.31 1.02 3.09
CA LEU A 71 -13.34 -0.08 3.15
C LEU A 71 -13.99 -1.45 2.87
N HIS A 72 -15.28 -1.61 3.16
CA HIS A 72 -16.05 -2.85 2.94
C HIS A 72 -15.34 -4.12 3.45
N HIS A 73 -14.79 -4.07 4.67
CA HIS A 73 -14.10 -5.18 5.33
C HIS A 73 -12.81 -5.68 4.64
N ARG A 74 -12.26 -4.94 3.68
CA ARG A 74 -10.97 -5.27 3.08
C ARG A 74 -9.86 -5.21 4.11
N THR A 75 -8.95 -6.17 4.03
CA THR A 75 -7.78 -6.22 4.92
C THR A 75 -6.74 -5.22 4.45
N VAL A 76 -6.34 -4.33 5.35
CA VAL A 76 -5.23 -3.40 5.13
C VAL A 76 -3.97 -3.98 5.77
N ARG A 77 -2.90 -4.08 4.99
CA ARG A 77 -1.60 -4.60 5.43
C ARG A 77 -0.59 -3.46 5.46
N THR A 78 0.43 -3.57 6.30
CA THR A 78 1.47 -2.54 6.44
C THR A 78 2.76 -3.18 6.92
N ASN A 79 3.89 -2.52 6.70
CA ASN A 79 5.17 -2.87 7.32
C ASN A 79 5.53 -1.92 8.48
N ILE A 80 4.61 -1.04 8.87
CA ILE A 80 4.80 -0.09 9.97
C ILE A 80 4.54 -0.81 11.28
N ASP A 81 5.51 -0.74 12.19
CA ASP A 81 5.33 -1.18 13.58
C ASP A 81 4.73 -0.02 14.39
N PHE A 82 3.43 -0.11 14.69
CA PHE A 82 2.70 0.89 15.48
C PHE A 82 3.02 0.73 16.98
N LYS A 83 4.27 1.02 17.36
CA LYS A 83 4.79 1.10 18.74
C LYS A 83 4.62 -0.15 19.61
N ARG A 84 5.74 -0.84 19.84
CA ARG A 84 5.96 -1.68 21.03
C ARG A 84 6.18 -0.79 22.27
N ASN A 85 5.16 -0.61 23.11
CA ASN A 85 5.40 -0.20 24.50
C ASN A 85 6.00 -1.43 25.21
N LYS A 86 7.28 -1.38 25.62
CA LYS A 86 7.96 -2.53 26.25
C LYS A 86 7.25 -3.09 27.49
N ASN A 87 6.27 -2.36 28.05
CA ASN A 87 5.54 -2.69 29.27
C ASN A 87 4.08 -3.14 29.05
N GLN A 88 3.63 -3.38 27.82
CA GLN A 88 2.30 -3.95 27.57
C GLN A 88 2.41 -5.24 26.75
N ASN A 89 2.38 -6.37 27.46
CA ASN A 89 2.40 -7.75 26.94
C ASN A 89 1.11 -8.15 26.18
N VAL A 90 0.36 -7.20 25.60
CA VAL A 90 -1.04 -7.43 25.17
C VAL A 90 -1.31 -7.12 23.69
N CYS A 91 -0.31 -6.72 22.90
CA CYS A 91 -0.50 -6.53 21.46
C CYS A 91 0.33 -7.55 20.66
N PRO A 92 -0.31 -8.46 19.89
CA PRO A 92 0.41 -9.35 19.00
C PRO A 92 1.18 -8.53 17.96
N THR A 93 2.51 -8.68 17.96
CA THR A 93 3.38 -8.04 16.98
C THR A 93 3.15 -8.64 15.59
N MET A 94 3.38 -7.89 14.51
CA MET A 94 3.42 -8.47 13.16
C MET A 94 4.63 -9.42 12.93
N TYR A 95 5.54 -9.52 13.90
CA TYR A 95 6.61 -10.50 13.93
C TYR A 95 6.03 -11.90 14.15
N LYS A 96 6.04 -12.73 13.10
CA LYS A 96 5.71 -14.16 13.20
C LYS A 96 7.00 -14.94 13.39
N ASP A 97 7.22 -15.50 14.58
CA ASP A 97 8.20 -16.56 14.81
C ASP A 97 7.71 -17.85 14.11
N MET A 98 7.91 -17.95 12.80
CA MET A 98 7.68 -19.19 12.06
C MET A 98 8.95 -20.06 12.13
N TYR A 99 8.87 -21.17 12.85
CA TYR A 99 9.86 -22.24 12.77
C TYR A 99 9.21 -23.48 12.18
N TYR A 100 9.92 -24.12 11.24
CA TYR A 100 9.52 -25.43 10.72
C TYR A 100 10.02 -26.50 11.68
N ARG A 101 9.12 -27.36 12.17
CA ARG A 101 9.50 -28.58 12.87
C ARG A 101 9.48 -29.72 11.86
N ALA A 102 10.67 -30.15 11.41
CA ALA A 102 10.77 -31.39 10.65
C ALA A 102 10.47 -32.57 11.57
N ASN A 103 9.63 -33.50 11.12
CA ASN A 103 9.46 -34.77 11.80
C ASN A 103 10.81 -35.52 11.77
N ARG A 104 11.30 -35.92 12.94
CA ARG A 104 12.48 -36.80 13.01
C ARG A 104 12.05 -38.19 12.57
N TRP A 105 12.55 -38.65 11.43
CA TRP A 105 12.43 -40.04 11.05
C TRP A 105 13.32 -40.89 11.96
N SER A 106 12.70 -41.76 12.76
CA SER A 106 13.41 -42.84 13.45
C SER A 106 13.67 -43.97 12.45
N PRO A 107 14.86 -44.59 12.45
CA PRO A 107 15.16 -45.72 11.56
C PRO A 107 14.22 -46.93 11.74
N ASP A 108 13.50 -47.01 12.87
CA ASP A 108 12.75 -48.20 13.28
C ASP A 108 11.27 -48.21 12.88
N THR A 109 10.74 -47.16 12.24
CA THR A 109 9.43 -47.28 11.60
C THR A 109 9.61 -47.89 10.22
N GLY A 110 9.71 -49.23 10.23
CA GLY A 110 9.76 -50.06 9.05
C GLY A 110 8.72 -49.64 8.03
N LEU A 111 9.17 -49.55 6.79
CA LEU A 111 8.40 -49.38 5.58
C LEU A 111 7.39 -50.55 5.45
N LEU A 112 6.24 -50.46 6.13
CA LEU A 112 5.09 -51.28 5.80
C LEU A 112 4.31 -50.56 4.71
N ILE A 113 4.77 -50.73 3.47
CA ILE A 113 3.94 -50.51 2.29
C ILE A 113 2.84 -51.58 2.33
N ARG A 114 1.59 -51.13 2.52
CA ARG A 114 0.41 -51.80 1.98
C ARG A 114 -0.19 -50.90 0.91
#